data_AF-A0A7J8YL26-F1
#
_entry.id   AF-A0A7J8YL26-F1
#
_cell.length_a   1.000
_cell.length_b   1.000
_cell.length_c   1.000
_cell.angle_alpha   90.00
_cell.angle_beta   90.00
_cell.angle_gamma   90.00
#
_symmetry.space_group_name_H-M   'P 1'
#
loop_
_entity.id
_entity.type
_entity.pdbx_description
1 polymer ?
#
loop_
_entity_poly.entity_id
_entity_poly.type
_entity_poly.pdbx_seq_one_letter_code
_entity_poly.pdbx_strand_id
1 'polypeptide(L)'
;MAPPPGKYETGLFAYTDKPVSTIICEDQIPRLEIEVNDGQWMKPTNLSPSSFVFMVGDPLKAWSNGRLKSTNHKVMMSGDKDRFSIAAFIMPNEGTIIKTPKELIDEEHPQLFKDFDFMKFFFFAFSNPARRIDSGQLLYDFAALSPP
;
A
#
# COMPACT_ATOMS: atom_id res chain seq x y z
N MET A 1 -15.40 -8.86 -12.35
CA MET A 1 -15.72 -9.31 -13.71
C MET A 1 -15.40 -8.21 -14.70
N ALA A 2 -15.09 -8.58 -15.94
CA ALA A 2 -14.87 -7.63 -17.03
C ALA A 2 -16.11 -6.72 -17.23
N PRO A 3 -15.93 -5.39 -17.39
CA PRO A 3 -17.03 -4.52 -17.73
C PRO A 3 -17.47 -4.74 -19.19
N PRO A 4 -18.64 -4.24 -19.61
CA PRO A 4 -19.05 -4.27 -21.01
C PRO A 4 -17.97 -3.67 -21.94
N PRO A 5 -17.85 -4.14 -23.20
CA PRO A 5 -16.86 -3.63 -24.14
C PRO A 5 -16.91 -2.10 -24.28
N GLY A 6 -15.74 -1.45 -24.26
CA GLY A 6 -15.61 0.01 -24.35
C GLY A 6 -15.84 0.77 -23.03
N LYS A 7 -16.16 0.09 -21.93
CA LYS A 7 -16.25 0.70 -20.60
C LYS A 7 -14.97 0.50 -19.78
N TYR A 8 -14.69 1.50 -18.95
CA TYR A 8 -13.64 1.47 -17.94
C TYR A 8 -14.30 1.58 -16.57
N GLU A 9 -14.02 0.64 -15.68
CA GLU A 9 -14.56 0.63 -14.33
C GLU A 9 -13.45 0.49 -13.30
N THR A 10 -13.59 1.15 -12.15
CA THR A 10 -12.65 1.00 -11.04
C THR A 10 -12.97 -0.28 -10.30
N GLY A 11 -12.09 -1.28 -10.39
CA GLY A 11 -12.21 -2.52 -9.63
C GLY A 11 -11.79 -2.33 -8.17
N LEU A 12 -10.73 -1.55 -7.95
CA LEU A 12 -10.25 -1.17 -6.63
C LEU A 12 -9.75 0.28 -6.71
N PHE A 13 -10.29 1.15 -5.84
CA PHE A 13 -9.87 2.55 -5.76
C PHE A 13 -8.42 2.66 -5.31
N ALA A 14 -7.77 3.81 -5.54
CA ALA A 14 -6.39 4.04 -5.13
C ALA A 14 -6.25 3.98 -3.60
N TYR A 15 -5.28 3.20 -3.12
CA TYR A 15 -4.96 3.07 -1.70
C TYR A 15 -3.53 2.59 -1.48
N THR A 16 -3.05 2.71 -0.24
CA THR A 16 -1.81 2.10 0.25
C THR A 16 -2.13 0.93 1.17
N ASP A 17 -1.27 -0.08 1.17
CA ASP A 17 -1.47 -1.28 1.98
C ASP A 17 -1.27 -1.00 3.47
N LYS A 18 -2.23 -1.44 4.29
CA LYS A 18 -2.17 -1.35 5.76
C LYS A 18 -1.46 -2.52 6.45
N PRO A 19 -1.36 -3.73 5.86
CA PRO A 19 -0.41 -4.76 6.28
C PRO A 19 1.05 -4.30 6.13
N VAL A 20 2.02 -5.01 6.69
CA VAL A 20 3.45 -4.68 6.55
C VAL A 20 3.89 -4.73 5.09
N SER A 21 3.44 -5.73 4.35
CA SER A 21 3.67 -5.87 2.92
C SER A 21 2.67 -6.82 2.29
N THR A 22 2.61 -6.79 0.96
CA THR A 22 1.74 -7.64 0.14
C THR A 22 2.55 -8.28 -0.98
N ILE A 23 2.33 -9.57 -1.22
CA ILE A 23 2.79 -10.25 -2.43
C ILE A 23 1.56 -10.46 -3.32
N ILE A 24 1.61 -9.96 -4.55
CA ILE A 24 0.54 -10.09 -5.54
C ILE A 24 1.03 -10.99 -6.67
N CYS A 25 0.34 -12.10 -6.87
CA CYS A 25 0.46 -12.95 -8.05
C CYS A 25 -0.78 -12.70 -8.91
N GLU A 26 -0.61 -12.10 -10.08
CA GLU A 26 -1.71 -11.85 -11.01
C GLU A 26 -1.58 -12.69 -12.27
N ASP A 27 -2.71 -12.92 -12.94
CA ASP A 27 -2.67 -13.39 -14.31
C ASP A 27 -2.00 -12.35 -15.23
N GLN A 28 -1.68 -12.74 -16.47
CA GLN A 28 -0.96 -11.88 -17.40
C GLN A 28 -1.80 -10.70 -17.95
N ILE A 29 -2.90 -10.31 -17.28
CA ILE A 29 -3.76 -9.20 -17.68
C ILE A 29 -3.41 -7.96 -16.83
N PRO A 30 -2.76 -6.93 -17.42
CA PRO A 30 -2.22 -5.80 -16.67
C PRO A 30 -3.34 -4.81 -16.26
N ARG A 31 -3.95 -5.06 -15.10
CA ARG A 31 -5.00 -4.20 -14.51
C ARG A 31 -4.54 -3.49 -13.24
N LEU A 32 -3.49 -4.00 -12.59
CA LEU A 32 -2.83 -3.33 -11.48
C LEU A 32 -2.12 -2.07 -11.99
N GLU A 33 -2.43 -0.94 -11.40
CA GLU A 33 -1.74 0.33 -11.63
C GLU A 33 -1.09 0.79 -10.33
N ILE A 34 0.20 1.10 -10.37
CA ILE A 34 1.01 1.55 -9.24
C ILE A 34 1.44 2.99 -9.51
N GLU A 35 1.22 3.88 -8.55
CA GLU A 35 1.67 5.26 -8.63
C GLU A 35 3.19 5.34 -8.41
N VAL A 36 3.92 5.88 -9.39
CA VAL A 36 5.39 6.01 -9.34
C VAL A 36 5.85 7.41 -8.97
N ASN A 37 5.08 8.41 -9.38
CA ASN A 37 5.25 9.84 -9.08
C ASN A 37 3.86 10.48 -9.07
N ASP A 38 3.71 11.65 -8.46
CA ASP A 38 2.42 12.35 -8.30
C ASP A 38 1.51 12.28 -9.55
N GLY A 39 0.47 11.45 -9.48
CA GLY A 39 -0.49 11.24 -10.57
C GLY A 39 0.01 10.43 -11.78
N GLN A 40 1.28 9.99 -11.80
CA GLN A 40 1.85 9.09 -12.80
C GLN A 40 1.69 7.63 -12.37
N TRP A 41 0.95 6.88 -13.18
CA TRP A 41 0.62 5.47 -12.93
C TRP A 41 1.35 4.57 -13.92
N MET A 42 1.95 3.49 -13.41
CA MET A 42 2.56 2.44 -14.21
C MET A 42 1.79 1.13 -14.09
N LYS A 43 1.79 0.33 -15.17
CA LYS A 43 1.31 -1.05 -15.15
C LYS A 43 2.51 -1.99 -15.19
N PRO A 44 2.65 -2.93 -14.24
CA PRO A 44 3.56 -4.04 -14.41
C PRO A 44 3.15 -4.82 -15.67
N THR A 45 4.03 -4.88 -16.67
CA THR A 45 3.77 -5.59 -17.94
C THR A 45 4.90 -6.58 -18.19
N ASN A 46 4.64 -7.58 -19.03
CA ASN A 46 5.61 -8.62 -19.41
C ASN A 46 6.18 -9.41 -18.22
N LEU A 47 5.38 -9.61 -17.17
CA LEU A 47 5.75 -10.46 -16.05
C LEU A 47 5.75 -11.94 -16.47
N SER A 48 6.76 -12.69 -16.04
CA SER A 48 6.78 -14.14 -16.19
C SER A 48 5.59 -14.75 -15.43
N PRO A 49 5.02 -15.89 -15.86
CA PRO A 49 4.01 -16.61 -15.08
C PRO A 49 4.45 -16.93 -13.63
N SER A 50 5.76 -16.97 -13.36
CA SER A 50 6.34 -17.22 -12.04
C SER A 50 6.72 -15.94 -11.28
N SER A 51 6.44 -14.76 -11.84
CA SER A 51 6.71 -13.47 -11.20
C SER A 51 5.62 -13.10 -10.20
N PHE A 52 5.99 -12.28 -9.24
CA PHE A 52 5.08 -11.65 -8.29
C PHE A 52 5.48 -10.18 -8.08
N VAL A 53 4.52 -9.37 -7.65
CA VAL A 53 4.75 -7.98 -7.24
C VAL A 53 4.82 -7.94 -5.72
N PHE A 54 5.90 -7.37 -5.17
CA PHE A 54 6.01 -7.08 -3.75
C PHE A 54 5.69 -5.61 -3.50
N MET A 55 4.67 -5.36 -2.67
CA MET A 55 4.23 -4.02 -2.28
C MET A 55 4.66 -3.75 -0.84
N VAL A 56 5.25 -2.57 -0.61
CA VAL A 56 5.54 -2.05 0.73
C VAL A 56 4.26 -1.46 1.31
N GLY A 57 3.91 -1.89 2.52
CA GLY A 57 2.80 -1.31 3.27
C GLY A 57 3.24 -0.21 4.24
N ASP A 58 2.26 0.51 4.78
CA ASP A 58 2.45 1.64 5.69
C ASP A 58 3.28 1.29 6.94
N PRO A 59 3.09 0.14 7.62
CA PRO A 59 3.92 -0.23 8.77
C PRO A 59 5.39 -0.41 8.38
N LEU A 60 5.69 -0.94 7.19
CA LEU A 60 7.07 -1.12 6.73
C LEU A 60 7.70 0.21 6.32
N LYS A 61 6.92 1.14 5.75
CA LYS A 61 7.33 2.54 5.58
C LYS A 61 7.70 3.17 6.92
N ALA A 62 6.86 3.02 7.95
CA ALA A 62 7.13 3.56 9.27
C ALA A 62 8.38 2.95 9.89
N TRP A 63 8.49 1.61 9.89
CA TRP A 63 9.64 0.88 10.41
C TRP A 63 10.94 1.29 9.73
N SER A 64 10.93 1.52 8.42
CA SER A 64 12.12 1.96 7.66
C SER A 64 12.46 3.45 7.81
N ASN A 65 11.81 4.17 8.71
CA ASN A 65 11.91 5.64 8.84
C ASN A 65 11.62 6.39 7.52
N GLY A 66 10.65 5.91 6.73
CA GLY A 66 10.29 6.52 5.45
C GLY A 66 11.22 6.20 4.27
N ARG A 67 12.28 5.39 4.47
CA ARG A 67 13.21 4.99 3.40
C ARG A 67 12.54 4.11 2.35
N LEU A 68 11.57 3.29 2.76
CA LEU A 68 10.70 2.54 1.86
C LEU A 68 9.39 3.31 1.64
N LYS A 69 8.98 3.43 0.38
CA LYS A 69 7.71 4.08 0.01
C LYS A 69 6.59 3.06 -0.03
N SER A 70 5.53 3.30 0.75
CA SER A 70 4.24 2.67 0.48
C SER A 70 3.52 3.51 -0.57
N THR A 71 3.26 2.90 -1.73
CA THR A 71 2.73 3.59 -2.91
C THR A 71 1.24 3.32 -3.08
N ASN A 72 0.53 4.33 -3.57
CA ASN A 72 -0.85 4.10 -3.99
C ASN A 72 -0.86 3.11 -5.14
N HIS A 73 -1.80 2.18 -5.07
CA HIS A 73 -2.08 1.27 -6.16
C HIS A 73 -3.59 1.11 -6.29
N LYS A 74 -4.03 0.80 -7.51
CA LYS A 74 -5.44 0.65 -7.86
C LYS A 74 -5.60 -0.46 -8.90
N VAL A 75 -6.83 -0.90 -9.10
CA VAL A 75 -7.16 -1.86 -10.16
C VAL A 75 -8.18 -1.24 -11.09
N MET A 76 -7.78 -1.07 -12.35
CA MET A 76 -8.65 -0.54 -13.41
C MET A 76 -9.12 -1.68 -14.30
N MET A 77 -10.44 -1.80 -14.48
CA MET A 77 -11.08 -2.85 -15.27
C MET A 77 -11.45 -2.31 -16.66
N SER A 78 -11.06 -3.04 -17.72
CA SER A 78 -11.31 -2.66 -19.12
C SER A 78 -11.22 -3.87 -20.06
N GLY A 79 -12.03 -3.91 -21.13
CA GLY A 79 -12.01 -5.02 -22.09
C GLY A 79 -12.90 -6.19 -21.68
N ASP A 80 -12.75 -7.34 -22.32
CA ASP A 80 -13.70 -8.47 -22.28
C ASP A 80 -13.22 -9.70 -21.48
N LYS A 81 -12.01 -9.63 -20.90
CA LYS A 81 -11.42 -10.72 -20.11
C LYS A 81 -11.52 -10.46 -18.61
N ASP A 82 -11.86 -11.50 -17.85
CA ASP A 82 -11.74 -11.48 -16.39
C ASP A 82 -10.27 -11.51 -15.97
N ARG A 83 -9.95 -10.86 -14.85
CA ARG A 83 -8.65 -10.92 -14.19
C ARG A 83 -8.76 -11.67 -12.88
N PHE A 84 -7.81 -12.55 -12.62
CA PHE A 84 -7.61 -13.23 -11.35
C PHE A 84 -6.28 -12.81 -10.72
N SER A 85 -6.28 -12.66 -9.40
CA SER A 85 -5.06 -12.44 -8.63
C SER A 85 -5.17 -13.06 -7.25
N ILE A 86 -4.05 -13.53 -6.73
CA ILE A 86 -3.87 -13.96 -5.35
C ILE A 86 -3.01 -12.91 -4.67
N ALA A 87 -3.47 -12.42 -3.52
CA ALA A 87 -2.71 -11.52 -2.66
C ALA A 87 -2.42 -12.22 -1.33
N ALA A 88 -1.16 -12.24 -0.92
CA ALA A 88 -0.72 -12.70 0.39
C ALA A 88 -0.21 -11.50 1.19
N PHE A 89 -0.77 -11.31 2.38
CA PHE A 89 -0.50 -10.16 3.24
C PHE A 89 0.33 -10.57 4.44
N ILE A 90 1.38 -9.81 4.74
CA ILE A 90 2.18 -9.99 5.96
C ILE A 90 1.59 -9.12 7.06
N MET A 91 1.02 -9.77 8.07
CA MET A 91 0.36 -9.15 9.21
C MET A 91 1.16 -9.45 10.49
N PRO A 92 1.58 -8.42 11.24
CA PRO A 92 2.11 -8.61 12.58
C PRO A 92 1.10 -9.26 13.53
N ASN A 93 1.61 -9.95 14.55
CA ASN A 93 0.77 -10.47 15.63
C ASN A 93 0.16 -9.32 16.46
N GLU A 94 -0.96 -9.60 17.12
CA GLU A 94 -1.56 -8.65 18.06
C GLU A 94 -0.55 -8.23 19.15
N GLY A 95 -0.56 -6.95 19.51
CA GLY A 95 0.41 -6.36 20.44
C GLY A 95 1.79 -6.05 19.84
N THR A 96 2.01 -6.30 18.55
CA THR A 96 3.27 -5.91 17.91
C THR A 96 3.36 -4.38 17.80
N ILE A 97 4.45 -3.82 18.33
CA ILE A 97 4.78 -2.41 18.22
C ILE A 97 5.66 -2.18 16.98
N ILE A 98 5.18 -1.33 16.07
CA ILE A 98 5.96 -0.80 14.95
C ILE A 98 6.84 0.32 15.50
N LYS A 99 8.16 0.13 15.35
CA LYS A 99 9.20 1.03 15.85
C LYS A 99 10.29 1.16 14.80
N THR A 100 10.76 2.38 14.60
CA THR A 100 11.95 2.64 13.78
C THR A 100 13.21 2.11 14.48
N PRO A 101 14.02 1.25 13.82
CA PRO A 101 15.33 0.85 14.32
C PRO A 101 16.22 2.07 14.58
N LYS A 102 16.98 2.05 15.68
CA LYS A 102 17.83 3.19 16.08
C LYS A 102 18.91 3.49 15.05
N GLU A 103 19.34 2.47 14.33
CA GLU A 103 20.34 2.52 13.27
C GLU A 103 19.85 3.29 12.03
N LEU A 104 18.54 3.54 11.91
CA LEU A 104 17.94 4.34 10.84
C LEU A 104 17.62 5.78 11.27
N ILE A 105 18.03 6.17 12.47
CA ILE A 105 17.79 7.49 13.06
C ILE A 105 19.14 8.16 13.35
N ASP A 106 19.36 9.31 12.73
CA ASP A 106 20.56 10.14 12.90
C ASP A 106 20.21 11.63 12.71
N GLU A 107 21.20 12.52 12.73
CA GLU A 107 21.00 13.96 12.57
C GLU A 107 20.47 14.33 11.17
N GLU A 108 20.80 13.55 10.13
CA GLU A 108 20.32 13.76 8.76
C GLU A 108 18.94 13.13 8.54
N HIS A 109 18.61 12.08 9.30
CA HIS A 109 17.37 11.31 9.24
C HIS A 109 16.70 11.21 10.62
N PRO A 110 16.13 12.31 11.15
CA PRO A 110 15.42 12.27 12.41
C PRO A 110 14.23 11.29 12.35
N GLN A 111 13.79 10.83 13.51
CA GLN A 111 12.64 9.92 13.59
C GLN A 111 11.39 10.60 13.04
N LEU A 112 10.73 9.98 12.06
CA LEU A 112 9.54 10.53 11.41
C LEU A 112 8.22 10.13 12.10
N PHE A 113 8.18 8.92 12.65
CA PHE A 113 6.97 8.33 13.21
C PHE A 113 7.19 7.92 14.66
N LYS A 114 6.20 8.17 15.52
CA LYS A 114 6.19 7.64 16.89
C LYS A 114 6.00 6.12 16.88
N ASP A 115 6.49 5.44 17.90
CA ASP A 115 6.22 4.00 18.07
C ASP A 115 4.71 3.76 18.23
N PHE A 116 4.15 2.76 17.55
CA PHE A 116 2.71 2.50 17.60
C PHE A 116 2.34 1.02 17.55
N ASP A 117 1.20 0.68 18.15
CA ASP A 117 0.62 -0.65 18.04
C ASP A 117 0.01 -0.88 16.64
N PHE A 118 0.45 -1.95 15.98
CA PHE A 118 0.01 -2.29 14.64
C PHE A 118 -1.53 -2.41 14.52
N MET A 119 -2.18 -3.11 15.45
CA MET A 119 -3.62 -3.36 15.37
C MET A 119 -4.41 -2.09 15.60
N LYS A 120 -3.93 -1.18 16.46
CA LYS A 120 -4.55 0.15 16.62
C LYS A 120 -4.51 0.96 15.32
N PHE A 121 -3.38 0.94 14.62
CA PHE A 121 -3.27 1.59 13.31
C PHE A 121 -4.19 0.92 12.28
N PHE A 122 -4.16 -0.41 12.20
CA PHE A 122 -4.96 -1.18 11.25
C PHE A 122 -6.46 -0.89 11.43
N PHE A 123 -6.98 -0.96 12.65
CA PHE A 123 -8.38 -0.64 12.91
C PHE A 123 -8.72 0.84 12.70
N PHE A 124 -7.79 1.75 13.00
CA PHE A 124 -7.96 3.17 12.66
C PHE A 124 -8.14 3.35 11.15
N ALA A 125 -7.29 2.73 10.33
CA ALA A 125 -7.33 2.87 8.87
C ALA A 125 -8.66 2.40 8.23
N PHE A 126 -9.38 1.48 8.86
CA PHE A 126 -10.70 1.00 8.40
C PHE A 126 -11.88 1.61 9.17
N SER A 127 -11.62 2.56 10.07
CA SER A 127 -12.65 3.23 10.86
C SER A 127 -13.41 4.30 10.07
N ASN A 128 -14.58 4.72 10.56
CA ASN A 128 -15.37 5.79 9.92
C ASN A 128 -14.61 7.14 9.80
N PRO A 129 -13.86 7.61 10.81
CA PRO A 129 -13.03 8.81 10.68
C PRO A 129 -12.03 8.75 9.52
N ALA A 130 -11.39 7.59 9.31
CA ALA A 130 -10.38 7.39 8.29
C ALA A 130 -10.92 7.47 6.85
N ARG A 131 -12.22 7.24 6.63
CA ARG A 131 -12.84 7.28 5.29
C ARG A 131 -12.75 8.63 4.59
N ARG A 132 -12.48 9.71 5.32
CA ARG A 132 -12.35 11.08 4.77
C ARG A 132 -10.90 11.50 4.54
N ILE A 133 -9.95 10.65 4.93
CA ILE A 133 -8.52 10.90 4.83
C ILE A 133 -8.02 10.15 3.60
N ASP A 134 -7.13 10.78 2.84
CA ASP A 134 -6.44 10.09 1.75
C ASP A 134 -5.71 8.85 2.28
N SER A 135 -5.80 7.73 1.57
CA SER A 135 -5.23 6.48 2.07
C SER A 135 -3.73 6.59 2.35
N GLY A 136 -2.97 7.31 1.51
CA GLY A 136 -1.52 7.51 1.68
C GLY A 136 -1.17 8.44 2.85
N GLN A 137 -2.15 9.19 3.34
CA GLN A 137 -1.99 10.14 4.44
C GLN A 137 -2.30 9.53 5.83
N LEU A 138 -3.02 8.40 5.88
CA LEU A 138 -3.46 7.76 7.13
C LEU A 138 -2.32 7.46 8.11
N LEU A 139 -1.17 7.01 7.62
CA LEU A 139 -0.01 6.73 8.46
C LEU A 139 0.50 8.01 9.14
N TYR A 140 0.58 9.12 8.40
CA TYR A 140 1.06 10.38 8.93
C TYR A 140 0.10 10.93 9.98
N ASP A 141 -1.20 10.91 9.70
CA ASP A 141 -2.22 11.38 10.64
C ASP A 141 -2.23 10.55 11.93
N PHE A 142 -1.92 9.26 11.84
CA PHE A 142 -1.89 8.38 13.00
C PHE A 142 -0.60 8.50 13.82
N ALA A 143 0.55 8.55 13.15
CA ALA A 143 1.86 8.29 13.77
C ALA A 143 2.92 9.37 13.55
N ALA A 144 2.75 10.36 12.67
CA ALA A 144 3.80 11.33 12.42
C ALA A 144 4.13 12.14 13.69
N LEU A 145 5.42 12.41 13.88
CA LEU A 145 5.92 13.28 14.96
C LEU A 145 5.84 14.77 14.61
N SER A 146 5.78 15.08 13.31
CA SER A 146 5.63 16.41 12.75
C SER A 146 4.69 16.33 11.53
N PRO A 147 4.03 17.43 11.14
CA PRO A 147 3.31 17.49 9.87
C PRO A 147 4.24 17.13 8.69
N PRO A 148 3.74 16.43 7.66
CA PRO A 148 4.50 16.09 6.46
C PRO A 148 4.88 17.30 5.62
#